data_AF-A0AAW2ULC9-F1
#
_entry.id   AF-A0AAW2ULC9-F1
#
_cell.length_a   1.000
_cell.length_b   1.000
_cell.length_c   1.000
_cell.angle_alpha   90.00
_cell.angle_beta   90.00
_cell.angle_gamma   90.00
#
_symmetry.space_group_name_H-M   'P 1'
#
loop_
_entity.id
_entity.type
_entity.pdbx_description
1 polymer ?
#
loop_
_entity_poly.entity_id
_entity_poly.type
_entity_poly.pdbx_seq_one_letter_code
_entity_poly.pdbx_strand_id
1 'polypeptide(L)'
;MEALKASSFPSFRHPLIPTRNPRTVFDRPILHIPSIQEISTPHIIHSKKANFKIFTAISPTVPSTEEPLSPDQEVESEKMEEKFDWYAHWYPVVPLCDLDKRRPHAKKVMGIDIVIWWDRNESEWKVFDDSCPHRLAPLSEGRIDQWGRLQCVYHGWCFGGSGDCKFIPQAPRDGPRSPEFQSIHTSKKACVAVYPSCVQNGILWFWPNTDPQYKNIYSEKKPHYIPELDDPSYTNTMICRDIPYGRWLNKYGGTRVDWGTKFSGLLPPTPPREQLFDRYWTHTMNCSSCSLAHKSLNVLEMALQIISISCIGIVAAAKQGMVSVAARYGLVSVAIICFLASKWLSHFIYKTFRYHDYDHAFR
;
A
#
# COMPACT_ATOMS: atom_id res chain seq x y z
N MET A 1 22.40 68.68 4.23
CA MET A 1 23.69 68.16 4.75
C MET A 1 23.31 66.97 5.61
N GLU A 2 23.59 65.70 5.36
CA GLU A 2 24.30 64.90 4.34
C GLU A 2 23.38 63.67 4.10
N ALA A 3 22.91 63.33 2.90
CA ALA A 3 23.61 62.65 1.80
C ALA A 3 24.21 61.28 2.18
N LEU A 4 23.42 60.21 2.09
CA LEU A 4 23.92 58.93 1.58
C LEU A 4 22.94 58.34 0.55
N LYS A 5 23.48 58.18 -0.66
CA LYS A 5 22.90 57.65 -1.89
C LYS A 5 23.10 56.14 -1.96
N ALA A 6 22.17 55.44 -2.61
CA ALA A 6 22.45 54.31 -3.51
C ALA A 6 21.14 54.01 -4.27
N SER A 7 20.93 54.54 -5.48
CA SER A 7 21.39 54.03 -6.79
C SER A 7 20.98 52.58 -7.08
N SER A 8 19.89 52.48 -7.82
CA SER A 8 19.48 51.39 -8.70
C SER A 8 20.56 50.99 -9.71
N PHE A 9 20.62 49.70 -10.07
CA PHE A 9 21.00 49.07 -11.37
C PHE A 9 21.21 47.55 -11.12
N PRO A 10 21.31 46.67 -12.14
CA PRO A 10 20.28 46.26 -13.10
C PRO A 10 20.04 44.74 -13.09
N SER A 11 19.01 44.31 -13.84
CA SER A 11 18.67 42.90 -14.09
C SER A 11 19.78 42.18 -14.86
N PHE A 12 20.43 41.20 -14.23
CA PHE A 12 21.33 40.27 -14.92
C PHE A 12 20.55 39.03 -15.38
N ARG A 13 20.33 38.95 -16.69
CA ARG A 13 20.01 37.70 -17.39
C ARG A 13 21.31 36.91 -17.55
N HIS A 14 21.40 35.74 -16.94
CA HIS A 14 22.42 34.76 -17.30
C HIS A 14 21.91 33.88 -18.48
N PRO A 15 22.71 33.69 -19.54
CA PRO A 15 22.40 32.72 -20.59
C PRO A 15 22.62 31.30 -20.06
N LEU A 16 21.61 30.44 -20.27
CA LEU A 16 21.69 29.00 -20.01
C LEU A 16 22.70 28.36 -20.96
N ILE A 17 23.79 27.84 -20.41
CA ILE A 17 24.72 26.94 -21.10
C ILE A 17 24.04 25.56 -21.19
N PRO A 18 23.86 24.96 -22.38
CA PRO A 18 23.33 23.61 -22.50
C PRO A 18 24.46 22.60 -22.27
N THR A 19 24.55 22.03 -21.07
CA THR A 19 25.40 20.85 -20.84
C THR A 19 24.73 19.61 -21.42
N ARG A 20 25.06 19.33 -22.68
CA ARG A 20 24.79 18.06 -23.37
C ARG A 20 25.64 16.97 -22.72
N ASN A 21 25.03 16.18 -21.84
CA ASN A 21 25.69 15.01 -21.25
C ASN A 21 25.65 13.85 -22.27
N PRO A 22 26.79 13.27 -22.70
CA PRO A 22 26.79 12.17 -23.63
C PRO A 22 26.29 10.89 -22.93
N ARG A 23 25.15 10.37 -23.38
CA ARG A 23 24.70 9.01 -23.02
C ARG A 23 25.72 8.02 -23.58
N THR A 24 26.48 7.38 -22.70
CA THR A 24 27.22 6.16 -23.02
C THR A 24 26.22 5.05 -23.28
N VAL A 25 26.16 4.60 -24.54
CA VAL A 25 25.44 3.41 -24.97
C VAL A 25 26.20 2.20 -24.44
N PHE A 26 25.57 1.43 -23.55
CA PHE A 26 26.02 0.08 -23.22
C PHE A 26 25.21 -0.91 -24.06
N ASP A 27 25.86 -1.50 -25.05
CA ASP A 27 25.34 -2.62 -25.82
C ASP A 27 25.16 -3.84 -24.90
N ARG A 28 23.94 -4.40 -24.89
CA ARG A 28 23.67 -5.69 -24.25
C ARG A 28 23.98 -6.80 -25.26
N PRO A 29 24.60 -7.91 -24.83
CA PRO A 29 24.76 -9.08 -25.70
C PRO A 29 23.39 -9.71 -25.97
N ILE A 30 23.13 -9.96 -27.25
CA ILE A 30 21.98 -10.71 -27.76
C ILE A 30 22.17 -12.18 -27.38
N LEU A 31 21.35 -12.68 -26.46
CA LEU A 31 21.18 -14.12 -26.26
C LEU A 31 19.92 -14.56 -27.02
N HIS A 32 20.15 -15.31 -28.10
CA HIS A 32 19.12 -16.02 -28.85
C HIS A 32 18.50 -17.13 -27.97
N ILE A 33 17.19 -17.09 -27.78
CA ILE A 33 16.40 -18.20 -27.24
C ILE A 33 15.54 -18.74 -28.39
N PRO A 34 15.47 -20.07 -28.63
CA PRO A 34 14.74 -20.63 -29.76
C PRO A 34 13.22 -20.46 -29.60
N SER A 35 12.58 -20.19 -30.74
CA SER A 35 11.14 -20.16 -30.96
C SER A 35 10.47 -21.49 -30.55
N ILE A 36 9.51 -21.43 -29.63
CA ILE A 36 8.56 -22.52 -29.37
C ILE A 36 7.20 -22.08 -29.91
N GLN A 37 6.66 -22.93 -30.78
CA GLN A 37 5.47 -22.73 -31.61
C GLN A 37 4.21 -22.43 -30.80
N GLU A 38 3.45 -21.46 -31.28
CA GLU A 38 2.09 -21.17 -30.84
C GLU A 38 1.16 -22.37 -31.13
N ILE A 39 0.51 -22.89 -30.09
CA ILE A 39 -0.70 -23.69 -30.24
C ILE A 39 -1.87 -22.79 -29.89
N SER A 40 -2.58 -22.35 -30.93
CA SER A 40 -3.85 -21.64 -30.83
C SER A 40 -4.94 -22.58 -30.31
N THR A 41 -5.66 -22.17 -29.26
CA THR A 41 -6.98 -22.73 -28.92
C THR A 41 -7.99 -21.58 -28.73
N PRO A 42 -9.24 -21.72 -29.21
CA PRO A 42 -10.19 -20.62 -29.23
C PRO A 42 -10.89 -20.48 -27.87
N HIS A 43 -10.79 -19.30 -27.26
CA HIS A 43 -11.60 -18.96 -26.08
C HIS A 43 -13.00 -18.49 -26.51
N ILE A 44 -13.98 -19.38 -26.36
CA ILE A 44 -15.40 -19.05 -26.35
C ILE A 44 -15.70 -18.30 -25.05
N ILE A 45 -16.07 -17.02 -25.15
CA ILE A 45 -16.52 -16.20 -24.02
C ILE A 45 -17.99 -16.54 -23.73
N HIS A 46 -18.21 -17.43 -22.75
CA HIS A 46 -19.52 -17.61 -22.14
C HIS A 46 -19.57 -16.78 -20.84
N SER A 47 -20.09 -15.56 -20.94
CA SER A 47 -20.39 -14.71 -19.78
C SER A 47 -21.51 -15.35 -18.96
N LYS A 48 -21.17 -16.03 -17.86
CA LYS A 48 -22.16 -16.46 -16.86
C LYS A 48 -22.58 -15.25 -16.02
N LYS A 49 -23.82 -14.84 -16.24
CA LYS A 49 -24.60 -13.83 -15.53
C LYS A 49 -24.71 -14.23 -14.05
N ALA A 50 -24.06 -13.51 -13.14
CA ALA A 50 -24.28 -13.67 -11.70
C ALA A 50 -25.50 -12.82 -11.29
N ASN A 51 -26.63 -13.48 -11.08
CA ASN A 51 -27.81 -12.89 -10.44
C ASN A 51 -27.58 -12.89 -8.91
N PHE A 52 -27.37 -11.72 -8.31
CA PHE A 52 -27.44 -11.58 -6.87
C PHE A 52 -28.91 -11.51 -6.44
N LYS A 53 -29.40 -12.59 -5.82
CA LYS A 53 -30.66 -12.57 -5.08
C LYS A 53 -30.38 -12.12 -3.65
N ILE A 54 -31.09 -11.09 -3.22
CA ILE A 54 -31.19 -10.64 -1.83
C ILE A 54 -31.95 -11.71 -1.05
N PHE A 55 -31.38 -12.19 0.06
CA PHE A 55 -32.07 -13.08 0.99
C PHE A 55 -32.19 -12.44 2.37
N THR A 56 -33.44 -12.18 2.74
CA THR A 56 -33.92 -11.88 4.09
C THR A 56 -33.74 -13.11 4.97
N ALA A 57 -33.08 -12.95 6.13
CA ALA A 57 -32.88 -14.03 7.08
C ALA A 57 -34.17 -14.29 7.87
N ILE A 58 -34.67 -15.53 7.81
CA ILE A 58 -35.65 -16.10 8.73
C ILE A 58 -34.88 -17.06 9.64
N SER A 59 -34.99 -16.88 10.95
CA SER A 59 -34.42 -17.75 11.98
C SER A 59 -35.17 -19.09 12.04
N PRO A 60 -34.50 -20.25 12.16
CA PRO A 60 -35.17 -21.50 12.48
C PRO A 60 -35.24 -21.72 14.00
N THR A 61 -36.46 -21.95 14.48
CA THR A 61 -36.76 -22.54 15.80
C THR A 61 -36.73 -24.06 15.67
N VAL A 62 -36.02 -24.77 16.54
CA VAL A 62 -36.12 -26.23 16.74
C VAL A 62 -36.06 -26.52 18.25
N PRO A 63 -36.83 -27.51 18.76
CA PRO A 63 -37.33 -27.48 20.13
C PRO A 63 -36.45 -28.18 21.16
N SER A 64 -36.76 -27.83 22.41
CA SER A 64 -36.27 -28.30 23.70
C SER A 64 -36.48 -29.81 23.95
N THR A 65 -35.44 -30.46 24.46
CA THR A 65 -35.52 -31.67 25.28
C THR A 65 -34.55 -31.49 26.46
N GLU A 66 -35.07 -31.64 27.68
CA GLU A 66 -34.39 -31.43 28.97
C GLU A 66 -33.72 -32.71 29.52
N GLU A 67 -32.85 -32.48 30.52
CA GLU A 67 -32.30 -33.38 31.56
C GLU A 67 -30.82 -33.85 31.44
N PRO A 68 -30.07 -34.07 32.55
CA PRO A 68 -29.67 -33.04 33.53
C PRO A 68 -28.16 -33.07 33.91
N LEU A 69 -27.68 -31.88 34.31
CA LEU A 69 -26.49 -31.50 35.11
C LEU A 69 -25.42 -32.54 35.52
N SER A 70 -24.17 -32.23 35.16
CA SER A 70 -22.97 -32.51 35.96
C SER A 70 -22.15 -31.21 36.12
N PRO A 71 -21.73 -30.82 37.34
CA PRO A 71 -20.96 -29.61 37.56
C PRO A 71 -19.47 -29.90 37.33
N ASP A 72 -18.87 -29.18 36.40
CA ASP A 72 -17.44 -28.81 36.31
C ASP A 72 -17.13 -28.39 34.88
N GLN A 73 -17.69 -27.25 34.45
CA GLN A 73 -17.12 -26.51 33.34
C GLN A 73 -16.87 -25.08 33.84
N GLU A 74 -15.59 -24.77 33.92
CA GLU A 74 -15.05 -23.43 34.04
C GLU A 74 -15.86 -22.51 33.13
N VAL A 75 -16.44 -21.47 33.72
CA VAL A 75 -17.08 -20.40 32.97
C VAL A 75 -15.96 -19.62 32.27
N GLU A 76 -15.47 -20.17 31.17
CA GLU A 76 -14.88 -19.36 30.12
C GLU A 76 -16.02 -18.50 29.61
N SER A 77 -16.06 -17.26 30.12
CA SER A 77 -16.85 -16.22 29.51
C SER A 77 -16.35 -16.07 28.08
N GLU A 78 -16.99 -16.77 27.15
CA GLU A 78 -16.89 -16.50 25.72
C GLU A 78 -17.33 -15.04 25.53
N LYS A 79 -16.38 -14.11 25.64
CA LYS A 79 -16.51 -12.79 25.06
C LYS A 79 -16.74 -13.05 23.58
N MET A 80 -17.99 -13.03 23.16
CA MET A 80 -18.37 -12.95 21.77
C MET A 80 -17.59 -11.77 21.20
N GLU A 81 -16.49 -12.06 20.50
CA GLU A 81 -15.66 -11.03 19.91
C GLU A 81 -16.55 -10.23 18.96
N GLU A 82 -16.88 -8.99 19.34
CA GLU A 82 -17.67 -8.11 18.50
C GLU A 82 -16.93 -7.97 17.16
N LYS A 83 -17.54 -8.55 16.12
CA LYS A 83 -16.97 -8.53 14.80
C LYS A 83 -16.92 -7.09 14.30
N PHE A 84 -15.71 -6.61 14.03
CA PHE A 84 -15.50 -5.26 13.52
C PHE A 84 -16.22 -5.05 12.18
N ASP A 85 -17.13 -4.07 12.13
CA ASP A 85 -17.81 -3.66 10.90
C ASP A 85 -16.99 -2.59 10.15
N TRP A 86 -16.31 -3.04 9.09
CA TRP A 86 -15.51 -2.20 8.21
C TRP A 86 -16.32 -1.11 7.49
N TYR A 87 -17.65 -1.24 7.40
CA TYR A 87 -18.48 -0.28 6.69
C TYR A 87 -19.13 0.78 7.61
N ALA A 88 -18.89 0.69 8.92
CA ALA A 88 -19.46 1.57 9.94
C ALA A 88 -18.42 2.51 10.60
N HIS A 89 -17.45 2.99 9.81
CA HIS A 89 -16.34 3.82 10.27
C HIS A 89 -15.95 4.91 9.26
N TRP A 90 -15.33 5.98 9.75
CA TRP A 90 -14.75 7.02 8.92
C TRP A 90 -13.36 6.63 8.43
N TYR A 91 -13.11 6.79 7.14
CA TYR A 91 -11.82 6.53 6.53
C TYR A 91 -11.26 7.78 5.86
N PRO A 92 -9.97 8.11 6.11
CA PRO A 92 -9.31 9.20 5.41
C PRO A 92 -9.04 8.76 3.97
N VAL A 93 -9.37 9.61 3.01
CA VAL A 93 -9.25 9.29 1.59
C VAL A 93 -8.02 9.96 0.97
N VAL A 94 -7.92 11.28 1.14
CA VAL A 94 -6.88 12.08 0.48
C VAL A 94 -6.72 13.44 1.17
N PRO A 95 -5.50 14.00 1.25
CA PRO A 95 -5.29 15.40 1.62
C PRO A 95 -5.95 16.35 0.61
N LEU A 96 -6.54 17.45 1.09
CA LEU A 96 -7.18 18.42 0.20
C LEU A 96 -6.21 19.10 -0.76
N CYS A 97 -4.94 19.24 -0.38
CA CYS A 97 -3.90 19.82 -1.23
C CYS A 97 -3.61 19.00 -2.49
N ASP A 98 -3.95 17.70 -2.50
CA ASP A 98 -3.74 16.82 -3.64
C ASP A 98 -4.94 16.84 -4.61
N LEU A 99 -6.02 17.51 -4.24
CA LEU A 99 -7.24 17.60 -5.03
C LEU A 99 -7.30 18.91 -5.84
N ASP A 100 -7.66 18.77 -7.11
CA ASP A 100 -7.94 19.89 -8.01
C ASP A 100 -9.44 20.06 -8.19
N LYS A 101 -10.00 21.19 -7.73
CA LYS A 101 -11.44 21.53 -7.81
C LYS A 101 -11.99 21.61 -9.25
N ARG A 102 -11.14 21.57 -10.27
CA ARG A 102 -11.54 21.70 -11.69
C ARG A 102 -11.92 20.37 -12.32
N ARG A 103 -11.57 19.24 -11.71
CA ARG A 103 -11.80 17.89 -12.27
C ARG A 103 -12.24 16.89 -11.20
N PRO A 104 -12.95 15.83 -11.57
CA PRO A 104 -13.15 14.69 -10.70
C PRO A 104 -11.86 13.88 -10.52
N HIS A 105 -11.76 13.12 -9.43
CA HIS A 105 -10.60 12.30 -9.06
C HIS A 105 -11.05 10.90 -8.68
N ALA A 106 -10.46 9.88 -9.32
CA ALA A 106 -10.69 8.48 -8.98
C ALA A 106 -9.90 8.08 -7.72
N LYS A 107 -10.55 7.37 -6.80
CA LYS A 107 -9.88 6.69 -5.68
C LYS A 107 -10.53 5.33 -5.45
N LYS A 108 -9.76 4.40 -4.89
CA LYS A 108 -10.26 3.10 -4.42
C LYS A 108 -9.92 2.95 -2.94
N VAL A 109 -10.94 2.76 -2.10
CA VAL A 109 -10.76 2.56 -0.66
C VAL A 109 -11.50 1.30 -0.24
N MET A 110 -10.80 0.36 0.39
CA MET A 110 -11.35 -0.94 0.78
C MET A 110 -12.06 -1.69 -0.36
N GLY A 111 -11.52 -1.59 -1.57
CA GLY A 111 -12.10 -2.22 -2.77
C GLY A 111 -13.23 -1.42 -3.44
N ILE A 112 -13.82 -0.43 -2.76
CA ILE A 112 -14.86 0.45 -3.30
C ILE A 112 -14.23 1.49 -4.22
N ASP A 113 -14.70 1.56 -5.47
CA ASP A 113 -14.33 2.61 -6.42
C ASP A 113 -15.19 3.86 -6.19
N ILE A 114 -14.54 4.97 -5.84
CA ILE A 114 -15.19 6.24 -5.53
C ILE A 114 -14.66 7.37 -6.43
N VAL A 115 -15.55 8.31 -6.75
CA VAL A 115 -15.20 9.57 -7.40
C VAL A 115 -15.31 10.72 -6.40
N ILE A 116 -14.23 11.49 -6.28
CA ILE A 116 -14.19 12.72 -5.50
C ILE A 116 -14.29 13.88 -6.48
N TRP A 117 -15.21 14.81 -6.24
CA TRP A 117 -15.36 15.98 -7.10
C TRP A 117 -15.86 17.20 -6.31
N TRP A 118 -15.62 18.38 -6.87
CA TRP A 118 -16.03 19.64 -6.26
C TRP A 118 -17.37 20.08 -6.82
N ASP A 119 -18.42 20.06 -6.00
CA ASP A 119 -19.70 20.65 -6.37
C ASP A 119 -19.59 22.17 -6.27
N ARG A 120 -19.65 22.85 -7.42
CA ARG A 120 -19.56 24.32 -7.44
C ARG A 120 -20.84 25.00 -6.95
N ASN A 121 -21.97 24.31 -6.99
CA ASN A 121 -23.25 24.86 -6.55
C ASN A 121 -23.33 24.88 -5.02
N GLU A 122 -22.82 23.84 -4.37
CA GLU A 122 -22.78 23.73 -2.90
C GLU A 122 -21.45 24.21 -2.31
N SER A 123 -20.41 24.41 -3.13
CA SER A 123 -19.04 24.73 -2.68
C SER A 123 -18.49 23.70 -1.70
N GLU A 124 -18.71 22.42 -2.00
CA GLU A 124 -18.31 21.30 -1.16
C GLU A 124 -17.67 20.17 -1.98
N TRP A 125 -16.77 19.42 -1.34
CA TRP A 125 -16.31 18.14 -1.88
C TRP A 125 -17.38 17.07 -1.70
N LYS A 126 -17.66 16.32 -2.75
CA LYS A 126 -18.61 15.20 -2.73
C LYS A 126 -17.91 13.91 -3.14
N VAL A 127 -18.37 12.80 -2.57
CA VAL A 127 -17.84 11.45 -2.81
C VAL A 127 -18.98 10.55 -3.28
N PHE A 128 -18.91 10.09 -4.52
CA PHE A 128 -19.91 9.18 -5.10
C PHE A 128 -19.29 7.82 -5.42
N ASP A 129 -20.14 6.84 -5.69
CA ASP A 129 -19.74 5.67 -6.46
C ASP A 129 -19.12 6.11 -7.79
N ASP A 130 -17.98 5.53 -8.16
CA ASP A 130 -17.34 5.80 -9.44
C ASP A 130 -17.98 5.00 -10.59
N SER A 131 -19.31 5.05 -10.68
CA SER A 131 -20.08 4.27 -11.64
C SER A 131 -21.36 4.98 -12.03
N CYS A 132 -21.44 5.39 -13.29
CA CYS A 132 -22.62 6.05 -13.83
C CYS A 132 -23.81 5.07 -13.86
N PRO A 133 -24.98 5.39 -13.26
CA PRO A 133 -26.13 4.48 -13.20
C PRO A 133 -26.72 4.12 -14.57
N HIS A 134 -26.35 4.84 -15.63
CA HIS A 134 -26.78 4.55 -17.00
C HIS A 134 -26.11 3.29 -17.58
N ARG A 135 -24.78 3.26 -17.62
CA ARG A 135 -23.97 2.20 -18.28
C ARG A 135 -22.65 1.90 -17.56
N LEU A 136 -22.57 2.23 -16.27
CA LEU A 136 -21.45 1.94 -15.38
C LEU A 136 -20.10 2.53 -15.81
N ALA A 137 -20.12 3.57 -16.65
CA ALA A 137 -18.92 4.30 -17.00
C ALA A 137 -18.38 5.01 -15.75
N PRO A 138 -17.06 5.03 -15.52
CA PRO A 138 -16.46 5.75 -14.41
C PRO A 138 -16.79 7.23 -14.53
N LEU A 139 -17.31 7.80 -13.44
CA LEU A 139 -17.65 9.22 -13.35
C LEU A 139 -16.39 10.07 -13.14
N SER A 140 -15.33 9.48 -12.61
CA SER A 140 -14.00 10.05 -12.43
C SER A 140 -13.29 10.39 -13.75
N GLU A 141 -13.64 9.71 -14.84
CA GLU A 141 -13.19 10.04 -16.21
C GLU A 141 -14.03 11.17 -16.84
N GLY A 142 -15.05 11.66 -16.12
CA GLY A 142 -15.92 12.74 -16.51
C GLY A 142 -15.31 14.13 -16.34
N ARG A 143 -16.18 15.12 -16.19
CA ARG A 143 -15.80 16.52 -15.95
C ARG A 143 -16.81 17.24 -15.08
N ILE A 144 -16.41 18.38 -14.52
CA ILE A 144 -17.34 19.33 -13.93
C ILE A 144 -17.85 20.23 -15.07
N ASP A 145 -19.15 20.20 -15.33
CA ASP A 145 -19.76 20.98 -16.41
C ASP A 145 -19.80 22.48 -16.09
N GLN A 146 -20.21 23.30 -17.08
CA GLN A 146 -20.34 24.74 -16.93
C GLN A 146 -21.40 25.19 -15.91
N TRP A 147 -22.30 24.29 -15.50
CA TRP A 147 -23.31 24.52 -14.45
C TRP A 147 -22.86 23.94 -13.10
N GLY A 148 -21.60 23.54 -12.96
CA GLY A 148 -21.05 23.07 -11.70
C GLY A 148 -21.44 21.65 -11.31
N ARG A 149 -21.94 20.83 -12.24
CA ARG A 149 -22.40 19.45 -11.98
C ARG A 149 -21.37 18.43 -12.44
N LEU A 150 -21.41 17.24 -11.87
CA LEU A 150 -20.59 16.12 -12.33
C LEU A 150 -21.19 15.53 -13.60
N GLN A 151 -20.45 15.61 -14.72
CA GLN A 151 -20.88 15.11 -16.01
C GLN A 151 -20.10 13.86 -16.40
N CYS A 152 -20.84 12.77 -16.65
CA CYS A 152 -20.30 11.50 -17.12
C CYS A 152 -19.67 11.64 -18.52
N VAL A 153 -18.50 11.07 -18.72
CA VAL A 153 -17.76 11.07 -20.00
C VAL A 153 -18.52 10.38 -21.13
N TYR A 154 -19.33 9.37 -20.82
CA TYR A 154 -19.89 8.49 -21.84
C TYR A 154 -21.04 9.17 -22.61
N HIS A 155 -22.15 9.46 -21.92
CA HIS A 155 -23.35 10.02 -22.55
C HIS A 155 -23.68 11.42 -22.01
N GLY A 156 -22.81 12.02 -21.21
CA GLY A 156 -23.00 13.39 -20.72
C GLY A 156 -24.11 13.56 -19.67
N TRP A 157 -24.57 12.48 -19.04
CA TRP A 157 -25.49 12.57 -17.89
C TRP A 157 -24.84 13.40 -16.78
N CYS A 158 -25.60 14.33 -16.20
CA CYS A 158 -25.11 15.26 -15.20
C CYS A 158 -25.79 15.04 -13.85
N PHE A 159 -25.00 15.06 -12.77
CA PHE A 159 -25.43 14.78 -11.40
C PHE A 159 -25.13 15.97 -10.48
N GLY A 160 -26.06 16.29 -9.58
CA GLY A 160 -25.84 17.26 -8.50
C GLY A 160 -25.15 16.63 -7.29
N GLY A 161 -24.78 17.42 -6.29
CA GLY A 161 -24.10 16.98 -5.06
C GLY A 161 -24.87 15.95 -4.22
N SER A 162 -26.19 15.89 -4.36
CA SER A 162 -27.04 14.87 -3.74
C SER A 162 -27.12 13.56 -4.56
N GLY A 163 -26.38 13.45 -5.66
CA GLY A 163 -26.34 12.29 -6.55
C GLY A 163 -27.51 12.22 -7.54
N ASP A 164 -28.42 13.19 -7.51
CA ASP A 164 -29.60 13.18 -8.36
C ASP A 164 -29.28 13.59 -9.81
N CYS A 165 -29.92 12.93 -10.77
CA CYS A 165 -29.69 13.18 -12.19
C CYS A 165 -30.38 14.48 -12.64
N LYS A 166 -29.60 15.54 -12.79
CA LYS A 166 -30.09 16.87 -13.17
C LYS A 166 -30.32 17.02 -14.67
N PHE A 167 -29.57 16.29 -15.50
CA PHE A 167 -29.65 16.45 -16.95
C PHE A 167 -29.19 15.21 -17.71
N ILE A 168 -29.92 14.91 -18.78
CA ILE A 168 -29.69 13.79 -19.70
C ILE A 168 -29.75 14.40 -21.11
N PRO A 169 -28.61 14.53 -21.82
CA PRO A 169 -28.59 15.18 -23.13
C PRO A 169 -29.51 14.55 -24.16
N GLN A 170 -29.78 13.24 -24.05
CA GLN A 170 -30.59 12.46 -24.99
C GLN A 170 -32.08 12.47 -24.65
N ALA A 171 -32.48 12.99 -23.47
CA ALA A 171 -33.88 13.03 -23.09
C ALA A 171 -34.60 14.19 -23.81
N PRO A 172 -35.88 14.01 -24.21
CA PRO A 172 -36.68 15.09 -24.76
C PRO A 172 -36.77 16.27 -23.79
N ARG A 173 -36.52 17.49 -24.27
CA ARG A 173 -36.58 18.72 -23.46
C ARG A 173 -38.01 19.06 -23.04
N ASP A 174 -38.99 18.69 -23.87
CA ASP A 174 -40.40 19.07 -23.72
C ASP A 174 -41.19 18.10 -22.80
N GLY A 175 -40.48 17.38 -21.93
CA GLY A 175 -41.06 16.39 -21.03
C GLY A 175 -41.41 15.06 -21.73
N PRO A 176 -41.97 14.11 -20.98
CA PRO A 176 -42.26 12.80 -21.53
C PRO A 176 -43.37 12.85 -22.57
N ARG A 177 -43.14 12.18 -23.71
CA ARG A 177 -44.11 12.11 -24.83
C ARG A 177 -45.34 11.26 -24.53
N SER A 178 -45.38 10.58 -23.38
CA SER A 178 -46.54 9.80 -22.93
C SER A 178 -46.66 9.84 -21.39
N PRO A 179 -47.89 9.71 -20.82
CA PRO A 179 -48.12 9.71 -19.37
C PRO A 179 -47.44 8.56 -18.62
N GLU A 180 -47.12 7.47 -19.32
CA GLU A 180 -46.47 6.27 -18.78
C GLU A 180 -44.96 6.43 -18.60
N PHE A 181 -44.36 7.41 -19.27
CA PHE A 181 -42.93 7.67 -19.19
C PHE A 181 -42.70 8.74 -18.13
N GLN A 182 -42.57 8.36 -16.86
CA GLN A 182 -42.17 9.31 -15.84
C GLN A 182 -40.81 9.91 -16.21
N SER A 183 -40.65 11.23 -16.09
CA SER A 183 -39.41 11.95 -16.44
C SER A 183 -38.20 11.18 -15.88
N ILE A 184 -37.32 10.65 -16.73
CA ILE A 184 -36.19 9.79 -16.30
C ILE A 184 -35.35 10.50 -15.22
N HIS A 185 -35.30 11.83 -15.28
CA HIS A 185 -34.65 12.71 -14.30
C HIS A 185 -35.19 12.58 -12.86
N THR A 186 -36.43 12.10 -12.69
CA THR A 186 -37.07 11.88 -11.38
C THR A 186 -36.95 10.44 -10.88
N SER A 187 -36.39 9.53 -11.68
CA SER A 187 -36.24 8.13 -11.27
C SER A 187 -35.09 7.98 -10.27
N LYS A 188 -35.34 7.30 -9.14
CA LYS A 188 -34.28 6.89 -8.21
C LYS A 188 -33.20 6.03 -8.86
N LYS A 189 -33.54 5.30 -9.93
CA LYS A 189 -32.57 4.48 -10.71
C LYS A 189 -31.62 5.33 -11.54
N ALA A 190 -31.93 6.61 -11.76
CA ALA A 190 -31.07 7.55 -12.44
C ALA A 190 -30.09 8.25 -11.47
N CYS A 191 -30.26 8.10 -10.15
CA CYS A 191 -29.37 8.70 -9.17
C CYS A 191 -28.11 7.85 -8.97
N VAL A 192 -26.99 8.52 -8.73
CA VAL A 192 -25.74 7.88 -8.28
C VAL A 192 -25.74 7.75 -6.76
N ALA A 193 -25.13 6.69 -6.24
CA ALA A 193 -24.97 6.52 -4.80
C ALA A 193 -23.96 7.53 -4.24
N VAL A 194 -24.31 8.13 -3.11
CA VAL A 194 -23.52 9.18 -2.45
C VAL A 194 -23.04 8.68 -1.10
N TYR A 195 -21.75 8.81 -0.84
CA TYR A 195 -21.16 8.48 0.44
C TYR A 195 -21.19 9.72 1.37
N PRO A 196 -21.60 9.57 2.64
CA PRO A 196 -21.38 10.62 3.62
C PRO A 196 -19.88 10.96 3.66
N SER A 197 -19.57 12.25 3.56
CA SER A 197 -18.20 12.75 3.48
C SER A 197 -18.07 14.06 4.23
N CYS A 198 -16.88 14.32 4.77
CA CYS A 198 -16.58 15.56 5.47
C CYS A 198 -15.10 15.93 5.32
N VAL A 199 -14.80 17.20 5.51
CA VAL A 199 -13.43 17.71 5.58
C VAL A 199 -13.09 17.97 7.03
N GLN A 200 -11.99 17.38 7.51
CA GLN A 200 -11.46 17.61 8.85
C GLN A 200 -9.93 17.53 8.82
N ASN A 201 -9.25 18.45 9.51
CA ASN A 201 -7.79 18.56 9.56
C ASN A 201 -7.13 18.52 8.17
N GLY A 202 -7.68 19.25 7.20
CA GLY A 202 -7.15 19.30 5.82
C GLY A 202 -7.28 18.00 5.02
N ILE A 203 -8.01 17.00 5.53
CA ILE A 203 -8.21 15.68 4.91
C ILE A 203 -9.68 15.51 4.53
N LEU A 204 -9.93 14.91 3.36
CA LEU A 204 -11.26 14.43 2.99
C LEU A 204 -11.49 13.04 3.58
N TRP A 205 -12.55 12.91 4.36
CA TRP A 205 -13.00 11.66 4.96
C TRP A 205 -14.28 11.19 4.30
N PHE A 206 -14.47 9.87 4.21
CA PHE A 206 -15.73 9.28 3.76
C PHE A 206 -16.17 8.14 4.67
N TRP A 207 -17.48 7.93 4.70
CA TRP A 207 -18.14 6.80 5.33
C TRP A 207 -18.55 5.80 4.23
N PRO A 208 -18.02 4.58 4.21
CA PRO A 208 -18.14 3.61 3.11
C PRO A 208 -19.51 2.88 3.10
N ASN A 209 -20.59 3.59 3.41
CA ASN A 209 -21.94 3.04 3.38
C ASN A 209 -22.93 4.11 2.93
N THR A 210 -23.69 3.81 1.87
CA THR A 210 -24.64 4.72 1.23
C THR A 210 -26.07 4.56 1.72
N ASP A 211 -26.31 3.72 2.74
CA ASP A 211 -27.64 3.56 3.32
C ASP A 211 -28.15 4.93 3.83
N PRO A 212 -29.39 5.33 3.48
CA PRO A 212 -29.98 6.58 3.93
C PRO A 212 -29.89 6.86 5.43
N GLN A 213 -29.83 5.82 6.29
CA GLN A 213 -29.68 5.99 7.73
C GLN A 213 -28.37 6.73 8.10
N TYR A 214 -27.31 6.57 7.30
CA TYR A 214 -26.01 7.20 7.55
C TYR A 214 -25.88 8.59 6.93
N LYS A 215 -26.93 9.14 6.30
CA LYS A 215 -26.88 10.46 5.66
C LYS A 215 -26.38 11.56 6.63
N ASN A 216 -26.73 11.46 7.91
CA ASN A 216 -26.36 12.42 8.95
C ASN A 216 -25.28 11.88 9.91
N ILE A 217 -24.55 10.83 9.54
CA ILE A 217 -23.62 10.13 10.43
C ILE A 217 -22.55 11.06 11.03
N TYR A 218 -22.19 12.14 10.34
CA TYR A 218 -21.24 13.13 10.85
C TYR A 218 -21.70 13.82 12.15
N SER A 219 -23.01 13.99 12.35
CA SER A 219 -23.56 14.58 13.57
C SER A 219 -23.50 13.61 14.75
N GLU A 220 -23.55 12.31 14.50
CA GLU A 220 -23.57 11.25 15.51
C GLU A 220 -22.15 10.77 15.86
N LYS A 221 -21.34 10.53 14.83
CA LYS A 221 -19.97 10.03 14.93
C LYS A 221 -19.10 10.86 14.00
N LYS A 222 -18.11 11.57 14.56
CA LYS A 222 -17.13 12.32 13.78
C LYS A 222 -15.88 11.48 13.50
N PRO A 223 -15.13 11.76 12.42
CA PRO A 223 -13.79 11.20 12.28
C PRO A 223 -12.90 11.66 13.44
N HIS A 224 -11.85 10.90 13.70
CA HIS A 224 -10.87 11.23 14.74
C HIS A 224 -10.25 12.62 14.47
N TYR A 225 -10.31 13.51 15.47
CA TYR A 225 -9.80 14.88 15.39
C TYR A 225 -8.42 14.98 16.01
N ILE A 226 -7.49 15.61 15.30
CA ILE A 226 -6.11 15.79 15.74
C ILE A 226 -5.85 17.30 15.87
N PRO A 227 -5.93 17.87 17.09
CA PRO A 227 -5.82 19.32 17.30
C PRO A 227 -4.53 19.94 16.74
N GLU A 228 -3.42 19.22 16.82
CA GLU A 228 -2.10 19.67 16.39
C GLU A 228 -2.02 19.93 14.88
N LEU A 229 -2.93 19.36 14.08
CA LEU A 229 -2.97 19.61 12.64
C LEU A 229 -3.57 20.99 12.29
N ASP A 230 -4.36 21.56 13.20
CA ASP A 230 -4.99 22.87 13.03
C ASP A 230 -4.26 23.98 13.82
N ASP A 231 -3.29 23.60 14.67
CA ASP A 231 -2.46 24.54 15.43
C ASP A 231 -1.32 25.10 14.55
N PRO A 232 -1.28 26.43 14.30
CA PRO A 232 -0.26 27.06 13.47
C PRO A 232 1.15 27.02 14.07
N SER A 233 1.30 26.69 15.36
CA SER A 233 2.61 26.49 16.00
C SER A 233 3.28 25.18 15.58
N TYR A 234 2.53 24.25 14.99
CA TYR A 234 3.03 22.99 14.43
C TYR A 234 3.27 23.11 12.93
N THR A 235 4.32 22.42 12.45
CA THR A 235 4.50 22.21 11.00
C THR A 235 3.86 20.90 10.62
N ASN A 236 2.90 20.95 9.70
CA ASN A 236 2.24 19.77 9.15
C ASN A 236 2.76 19.47 7.74
N THR A 237 2.88 18.19 7.40
CA THR A 237 3.18 17.74 6.04
C THR A 237 2.33 16.52 5.76
N MET A 238 1.35 16.67 4.88
CA MET A 238 0.47 15.59 4.46
C MET A 238 1.00 14.99 3.17
N ILE A 239 1.16 13.68 3.13
CA ILE A 239 1.57 12.94 1.94
C ILE A 239 0.64 11.77 1.69
N CYS A 240 0.12 11.64 0.48
CA CYS A 240 -0.48 10.40 0.01
C CYS A 240 0.61 9.56 -0.67
N ARG A 241 0.86 8.34 -0.17
CA ARG A 241 1.78 7.40 -0.82
C ARG A 241 1.05 6.13 -1.20
N ASP A 242 0.95 5.89 -2.51
CA ASP A 242 0.59 4.59 -3.04
C ASP A 242 1.77 3.65 -2.84
N ILE A 243 1.70 2.83 -1.79
CA ILE A 243 2.67 1.75 -1.63
C ILE A 243 2.15 0.58 -2.46
N PRO A 244 2.86 0.13 -3.52
CA PRO A 244 2.38 -0.92 -4.41
C PRO A 244 2.47 -2.32 -3.79
N TYR A 245 2.08 -2.46 -2.51
CA TYR A 245 1.97 -3.74 -1.82
C TYR A 245 1.10 -4.71 -2.59
N GLY A 246 0.01 -4.27 -3.24
CA GLY A 246 -0.82 -5.16 -4.05
C GLY A 246 -0.06 -5.83 -5.19
N ARG A 247 0.78 -5.09 -5.94
CA ARG A 247 1.61 -5.69 -7.00
C ARG A 247 2.70 -6.59 -6.44
N TRP A 248 3.32 -6.18 -5.34
CA TRP A 248 4.35 -6.98 -4.69
C TRP A 248 3.77 -8.26 -4.10
N LEU A 249 2.67 -8.20 -3.34
CA LEU A 249 1.95 -9.34 -2.76
C LEU A 249 1.39 -10.26 -3.84
N ASN A 250 0.82 -9.72 -4.93
CA ASN A 250 0.37 -10.56 -6.05
C ASN A 250 1.55 -11.25 -6.77
N LYS A 251 2.71 -10.59 -6.84
CA LYS A 251 3.89 -11.12 -7.54
C LYS A 251 4.70 -12.11 -6.69
N TYR A 252 4.77 -11.89 -5.38
CA TYR A 252 5.68 -12.60 -4.47
C TYR A 252 4.96 -13.34 -3.34
N GLY A 253 3.71 -12.99 -3.01
CA GLY A 253 2.93 -13.56 -1.91
C GLY A 253 2.21 -14.87 -2.24
N GLY A 254 2.38 -15.42 -3.45
CA GLY A 254 1.84 -16.72 -3.85
C GLY A 254 0.31 -16.81 -3.98
N THR A 255 -0.44 -15.79 -3.53
CA THR A 255 -1.90 -15.68 -3.64
C THR A 255 -2.32 -14.23 -3.91
N ARG A 256 -3.45 -14.03 -4.61
CA ARG A 256 -4.10 -12.70 -4.68
C ARG A 256 -4.67 -12.42 -3.29
N VAL A 257 -4.28 -11.31 -2.68
CA VAL A 257 -4.90 -10.87 -1.42
C VAL A 257 -6.37 -10.57 -1.71
N ASP A 258 -7.25 -11.35 -1.08
CA ASP A 258 -8.69 -11.20 -1.19
C ASP A 258 -9.17 -10.17 -0.16
N TRP A 259 -9.40 -8.95 -0.63
CA TRP A 259 -9.75 -7.81 0.21
C TRP A 259 -11.25 -7.76 0.59
N GLY A 260 -12.03 -8.81 0.34
CA GLY A 260 -13.49 -8.74 0.56
C GLY A 260 -14.25 -10.06 0.60
N THR A 261 -13.57 -11.19 0.68
CA THR A 261 -14.20 -12.51 0.78
C THR A 261 -13.67 -13.22 2.02
N LYS A 262 -14.56 -13.96 2.71
CA LYS A 262 -14.31 -14.54 4.04
C LYS A 262 -13.11 -15.49 3.95
N PHE A 263 -11.93 -15.05 4.40
CA PHE A 263 -10.86 -15.98 4.71
C PHE A 263 -11.30 -16.83 5.90
N SER A 264 -11.71 -18.06 5.64
CA SER A 264 -12.12 -19.05 6.64
C SER A 264 -11.04 -20.10 6.91
N GLY A 265 -9.82 -19.89 6.41
CA GLY A 265 -8.68 -20.75 6.66
C GLY A 265 -8.02 -20.43 8.00
N LEU A 266 -7.44 -21.43 8.65
CA LEU A 266 -6.40 -21.17 9.64
C LEU A 266 -5.22 -20.51 8.90
N LEU A 267 -4.69 -19.43 9.47
CA LEU A 267 -3.43 -18.88 8.98
C LEU A 267 -2.35 -19.98 9.06
N PRO A 268 -1.42 -20.06 8.10
CA PRO A 268 -0.27 -20.93 8.26
C PRO A 268 0.44 -20.58 9.57
N PRO A 269 0.99 -21.57 10.29
CA PRO A 269 1.72 -21.31 11.52
C PRO A 269 2.86 -20.33 11.23
N THR A 270 3.01 -19.34 12.11
CA THR A 270 4.08 -18.35 12.01
C THR A 270 5.43 -19.08 11.97
N PRO A 271 6.28 -18.82 10.96
CA PRO A 271 7.62 -19.42 10.91
C PRO A 271 8.43 -19.06 12.17
N PRO A 272 9.45 -19.86 12.53
CA PRO A 272 10.34 -19.55 13.63
C PRO A 272 11.03 -18.18 13.42
N ARG A 273 11.35 -17.51 14.53
CA ARG A 273 11.89 -16.13 14.55
C ARG A 273 13.11 -15.97 13.66
N GLU A 274 13.97 -16.99 13.62
CA GLU A 274 15.19 -17.04 12.83
C GLU A 274 14.91 -16.98 11.32
N GLN A 275 13.82 -17.59 10.87
CA GLN A 275 13.41 -17.59 9.47
C GLN A 275 12.76 -16.26 9.08
N LEU A 276 11.98 -15.65 9.99
CA LEU A 276 11.37 -14.35 9.77
C LEU A 276 12.41 -13.23 9.63
N PHE A 277 13.49 -13.31 10.43
CA PHE A 277 14.57 -12.32 10.45
C PHE A 277 15.82 -12.76 9.68
N ASP A 278 15.66 -13.69 8.74
CA ASP A 278 16.73 -14.09 7.82
C ASP A 278 17.02 -12.95 6.83
N ARG A 279 18.05 -12.18 7.15
CA ARG A 279 18.56 -11.07 6.33
C ARG A 279 19.27 -11.58 5.08
N TYR A 280 19.79 -12.80 5.10
CA TYR A 280 20.63 -13.31 4.02
C TYR A 280 19.83 -13.42 2.72
N TRP A 281 18.68 -14.12 2.77
CA TRP A 281 17.83 -14.33 1.61
C TRP A 281 17.01 -13.09 1.23
N THR A 282 16.58 -12.32 2.23
CA THR A 282 15.75 -11.12 2.00
C THR A 282 16.53 -9.96 1.43
N HIS A 283 17.82 -9.81 1.78
CA HIS A 283 18.62 -8.65 1.38
C HIS A 283 20.04 -8.99 0.92
N THR A 284 20.84 -9.65 1.76
CA THR A 284 22.30 -9.77 1.53
C THR A 284 22.63 -10.35 0.17
N MET A 285 21.96 -11.42 -0.25
CA MET A 285 22.22 -12.05 -1.55
C MET A 285 21.71 -11.25 -2.75
N ASN A 286 20.69 -10.41 -2.56
CA ASN A 286 20.04 -9.62 -3.61
C ASN A 286 20.71 -8.25 -3.81
N CYS A 287 21.52 -7.80 -2.85
CA CYS A 287 22.27 -6.56 -2.90
C CYS A 287 23.72 -6.83 -3.33
N SER A 288 24.20 -6.16 -4.39
CA SER A 288 25.55 -6.34 -4.92
C SER A 288 26.64 -5.97 -3.92
N SER A 289 26.44 -4.89 -3.16
CA SER A 289 27.39 -4.44 -2.14
C SER A 289 27.47 -5.43 -0.97
N CYS A 290 26.32 -5.84 -0.42
CA CYS A 290 26.27 -6.74 0.74
C CYS A 290 26.72 -8.16 0.39
N SER A 291 26.35 -8.67 -0.78
CA SER A 291 26.78 -10.00 -1.24
C SER A 291 28.29 -10.06 -1.49
N LEU A 292 28.89 -8.99 -2.03
CA LEU A 292 30.34 -8.89 -2.21
C LEU A 292 31.05 -8.83 -0.85
N ALA A 293 30.61 -7.96 0.06
CA ALA A 293 31.19 -7.84 1.38
C ALA A 293 31.08 -9.16 2.18
N HIS A 294 29.92 -9.81 2.12
CA HIS A 294 29.72 -11.12 2.74
C HIS A 294 30.73 -12.15 2.18
N LYS A 295 30.89 -12.24 0.86
CA LYS A 295 31.86 -13.16 0.25
C LYS A 295 33.31 -12.85 0.67
N SER A 296 33.73 -11.58 0.63
CA SER A 296 35.10 -11.21 0.99
C SER A 296 35.42 -11.50 2.46
N LEU A 297 34.47 -11.26 3.37
CA LEU A 297 34.65 -11.54 4.79
C LEU A 297 34.70 -13.05 5.07
N ASN A 298 33.89 -13.86 4.38
CA ASN A 298 34.00 -15.33 4.47
C ASN A 298 35.35 -15.83 3.96
N VAL A 299 35.89 -15.26 2.88
CA VAL A 299 37.24 -15.60 2.38
C VAL A 299 38.31 -15.24 3.42
N LEU A 300 38.19 -14.08 4.07
CA LEU A 300 39.10 -13.68 5.15
C LEU A 300 39.01 -14.62 6.37
N GLU A 301 37.81 -15.02 6.77
CA GLU A 301 37.61 -16.01 7.84
C GLU A 301 38.34 -17.32 7.54
N MET A 302 38.15 -17.86 6.33
CA MET A 302 38.82 -19.10 5.90
C MET A 302 40.34 -18.94 5.85
N ALA A 303 40.84 -17.80 5.36
CA ALA A 303 42.28 -17.51 5.34
C ALA A 303 42.88 -17.48 6.75
N LEU A 304 42.21 -16.87 7.72
CA LEU A 304 42.66 -16.85 9.12
C LEU A 304 42.71 -18.25 9.73
N GLN A 305 41.73 -19.11 9.42
CA GLN A 305 41.73 -20.50 9.88
C GLN A 305 42.89 -21.30 9.26
N ILE A 306 43.14 -21.12 7.96
CA ILE A 306 44.27 -21.78 7.26
C ILE A 306 45.60 -21.34 7.88
N ILE A 307 45.81 -20.04 8.09
CA ILE A 307 47.03 -19.52 8.72
C ILE A 307 47.23 -20.13 10.12
N SER A 308 46.17 -20.19 10.93
CA SER A 308 46.23 -20.81 12.25
C SER A 308 46.69 -22.27 12.18
N ILE A 309 46.09 -23.07 11.31
CA ILE A 309 46.43 -24.50 11.16
C ILE A 309 47.86 -24.66 10.61
N SER A 310 48.24 -23.84 9.63
CA SER A 310 49.60 -23.86 9.07
C SER A 310 50.66 -23.51 10.10
N CYS A 311 50.45 -22.49 10.94
CA CYS A 311 51.37 -22.14 12.02
C CYS A 311 51.56 -23.29 13.02
N ILE A 312 50.47 -23.95 13.41
CA ILE A 312 50.55 -25.15 14.30
C ILE A 312 51.29 -26.29 13.61
N GLY A 313 51.01 -26.54 12.32
CA GLY A 313 51.68 -27.58 11.54
C GLY A 313 53.19 -27.34 11.42
N ILE A 314 53.62 -26.09 11.21
CA ILE A 314 55.04 -25.72 11.14
C ILE A 314 55.72 -25.98 12.49
N VAL A 315 55.09 -25.59 13.60
CA VAL A 315 55.64 -25.82 14.94
C VAL A 315 55.76 -27.33 15.24
N ALA A 316 54.77 -28.12 14.82
CA ALA A 316 54.75 -29.57 15.01
C ALA A 316 55.80 -30.31 14.16
N ALA A 317 56.06 -29.85 12.93
CA ALA A 317 57.01 -30.48 12.01
C ALA A 317 58.48 -30.06 12.24
N ALA A 318 58.72 -28.95 12.92
CA ALA A 318 60.07 -28.42 13.13
C ALA A 318 60.90 -29.28 14.10
N LYS A 319 62.02 -29.84 13.61
CA LYS A 319 62.98 -30.59 14.44
C LYS A 319 63.58 -29.70 15.54
N GLN A 320 63.96 -30.31 16.67
CA GLN A 320 64.66 -29.61 17.76
C GLN A 320 65.93 -28.92 17.23
N GLY A 321 66.05 -27.61 17.43
CA GLY A 321 67.18 -26.79 16.96
C GLY A 321 66.98 -26.08 15.62
N MET A 322 66.00 -26.45 14.79
CA MET A 322 65.75 -25.77 13.49
C MET A 322 65.10 -24.38 13.62
N VAL A 323 64.32 -24.17 14.69
CA VAL A 323 63.56 -22.93 14.92
C VAL A 323 63.87 -22.46 16.32
N SER A 324 64.23 -21.18 16.46
CA SER A 324 64.54 -20.59 17.77
C SER A 324 63.32 -20.70 18.69
N VAL A 325 63.58 -20.80 20.00
CA VAL A 325 62.52 -20.87 21.01
C VAL A 325 61.57 -19.67 20.89
N ALA A 326 62.12 -18.46 20.66
CA ALA A 326 61.34 -17.26 20.42
C ALA A 326 60.43 -17.36 19.18
N ALA A 327 60.94 -17.92 18.07
CA ALA A 327 60.15 -18.10 16.85
C ALA A 327 59.05 -19.16 17.03
N ARG A 328 59.28 -20.22 17.82
CA ARG A 328 58.24 -21.21 18.16
C ARG A 328 57.10 -20.57 18.94
N TYR A 329 57.41 -19.81 19.98
CA TYR A 329 56.38 -19.10 20.74
C TYR A 329 55.65 -18.07 19.87
N GLY A 330 56.36 -17.34 19.01
CA GLY A 330 55.76 -16.42 18.06
C GLY A 330 54.74 -17.09 17.12
N LEU A 331 55.09 -18.25 16.54
CA LEU A 331 54.19 -19.01 15.68
C LEU A 331 52.94 -19.52 16.41
N VAL A 332 53.07 -19.97 17.66
CA VAL A 332 51.93 -20.39 18.48
C VAL A 332 51.03 -19.20 18.80
N SER A 333 51.60 -18.05 19.17
CA SER A 333 50.82 -16.82 19.42
C SER A 333 50.05 -16.37 18.18
N VAL A 334 50.69 -16.37 16.99
CA VAL A 334 50.01 -16.05 15.72
C VAL A 334 48.86 -17.02 15.46
N ALA A 335 49.06 -18.33 15.67
CA ALA A 335 48.01 -19.31 15.49
C ALA A 335 46.77 -19.02 16.37
N ILE A 336 47.01 -18.77 17.66
CA ILE A 336 45.92 -18.46 18.60
C ILE A 336 45.19 -17.17 18.20
N ILE A 337 45.91 -16.11 17.86
CA ILE A 337 45.32 -14.83 17.45
C ILE A 337 44.49 -15.01 16.17
N CYS A 338 45.00 -15.70 15.16
CA CYS A 338 44.27 -15.97 13.93
C CYS A 338 43.00 -16.81 14.19
N PHE A 339 43.07 -17.81 15.06
CA PHE A 339 41.89 -18.60 15.43
C PHE A 339 40.83 -17.73 16.13
N LEU A 340 41.20 -16.95 17.15
CA LEU A 340 40.28 -16.06 17.86
C LEU A 340 39.67 -15.00 16.93
N ALA A 341 40.48 -14.40 16.06
CA ALA A 341 40.02 -13.44 15.06
C ALA A 341 39.03 -14.09 14.09
N SER A 342 39.26 -15.34 13.67
CA SER A 342 38.32 -16.07 12.81
C SER A 342 36.97 -16.32 13.49
N LYS A 343 36.95 -16.68 14.78
CA LYS A 343 35.71 -16.89 15.55
C LYS A 343 34.94 -15.59 15.76
N TRP A 344 35.63 -14.51 16.10
CA TRP A 344 35.02 -13.19 16.18
C TRP A 344 34.42 -12.77 14.83
N LEU A 345 35.18 -12.94 13.74
CA LEU A 345 34.73 -12.58 12.40
C LEU A 345 33.52 -13.41 11.95
N SER A 346 33.51 -14.71 12.24
CA SER A 346 32.37 -15.59 11.96
C SER A 346 31.09 -15.13 12.66
N HIS A 347 31.20 -14.77 13.95
CA HIS A 347 30.09 -14.21 14.71
C HIS A 347 29.63 -12.86 14.13
N PHE A 348 30.58 -11.98 13.78
CA PHE A 348 30.28 -10.70 13.15
C PHE A 348 29.55 -10.86 11.81
N ILE A 349 30.01 -11.79 10.96
CA ILE A 349 29.37 -12.10 9.68
C ILE A 349 27.93 -12.58 9.91
N TYR A 350 27.74 -13.51 10.85
CA TYR A 350 26.41 -14.04 11.17
C TYR A 350 25.43 -12.95 11.62
N LYS A 351 25.83 -12.11 12.59
CA LYS A 351 24.98 -11.02 13.12
C LYS A 351 24.73 -9.89 12.13
N THR A 352 25.64 -9.66 11.19
CA THR A 352 25.51 -8.53 10.26
C THR A 352 24.73 -8.93 9.01
N PHE A 353 25.00 -10.11 8.47
CA PHE A 353 24.56 -10.52 7.14
C PHE A 353 23.50 -11.63 7.11
N ARG A 354 23.35 -12.42 8.20
CA ARG A 354 22.37 -13.52 8.26
C ARG A 354 21.20 -13.24 9.19
N TYR A 355 21.46 -12.86 10.43
CA TYR A 355 20.40 -12.63 11.41
C TYR A 355 20.48 -11.22 11.99
N HIS A 356 19.41 -10.44 11.83
CA HIS A 356 19.29 -9.14 12.47
C HIS A 356 18.09 -9.11 13.40
N ASP A 357 18.37 -9.16 14.70
CA ASP A 357 17.36 -8.90 15.71
C ASP A 357 17.14 -7.39 15.81
N TYR A 358 15.93 -6.93 15.51
CA TYR A 358 15.52 -5.57 15.87
C TYR A 358 15.16 -5.57 17.35
N ASP A 359 16.16 -5.32 18.20
CA ASP A 359 15.90 -5.01 19.60
C ASP A 359 15.57 -3.52 19.73
N HIS A 360 14.28 -3.22 19.84
CA HIS A 360 13.77 -1.85 20.00
C HIS A 360 14.01 -1.29 21.42
N ALA A 361 14.52 -2.08 22.38
CA ALA A 361 14.50 -1.70 23.79
C ALA A 361 15.64 -0.75 24.24
N PHE A 362 16.60 -0.41 23.39
CA PHE A 362 17.78 0.37 23.81
C PHE A 362 18.15 1.55 22.89
N ARG A 363 17.15 2.28 22.38
CA ARG A 363 17.40 3.59 21.73
C ARG A 363 16.64 4.72 22.36
#